data_AF-A0A286U1G0-F1
#
_entry.id   AF-A0A286U1G0-F1
#
_cell.length_a   1.000
_cell.length_b   1.000
_cell.length_c   1.000
_cell.angle_alpha   90.00
_cell.angle_beta   90.00
_cell.angle_gamma   90.00
#
_symmetry.space_group_name_H-M   'P 1'
#
loop_
_entity.id
_entity.type
_entity.pdbx_description
1 polymer ?
#
loop_
_entity_poly.entity_id
_entity_poly.type
_entity_poly.pdbx_seq_one_letter_code
_entity_poly.pdbx_strand_id
1 'polypeptide(L)'
;MNNPRLIDTTTPSLSSSLKVFKKLSGLIGSEKVIWRYDPVIISNSTDIDFHIETYKRIAETLRNYTKRSVISLLDFYPKLTKRLKLLKDNGVKIVDCNKTSDKRFDKFMYTLAGIAEQNKMEVVSCAEDPDLKRYNIQPGKCIDNNYIEKVFGINVTHKKDPSQRKSCGCVVSRDIGVYNTCLSGCQYCYATSSFEKAKALHKSHTPDSASMVDYGD
;
A
#
# COMPACT_ATOMS: atom_id res chain seq x y z
N MET A 1 4.98 -0.41 7.94
CA MET A 1 4.36 0.36 9.04
C MET A 1 4.73 -0.17 10.42
N ASN A 2 5.57 -1.22 10.54
CA ASN A 2 5.91 -1.82 11.83
C ASN A 2 4.67 -2.34 12.59
N ASN A 3 3.69 -2.88 11.87
CA ASN A 3 2.55 -3.53 12.52
C ASN A 3 3.05 -4.76 13.31
N PRO A 4 2.29 -5.21 14.32
CA PRO A 4 2.59 -6.46 15.01
C PRO A 4 2.76 -7.63 14.05
N ARG A 5 3.65 -8.57 14.38
CA ARG A 5 3.90 -9.78 13.56
C ARG A 5 2.67 -10.67 13.37
N LEU A 6 1.70 -10.56 14.27
CA LEU A 6 0.42 -11.22 14.11
C LEU A 6 -0.32 -10.72 12.85
N ILE A 7 -0.14 -9.45 12.47
CA ILE A 7 -0.70 -8.84 11.25
C ILE A 7 0.29 -8.95 10.07
N ASP A 8 1.54 -8.53 10.28
CA ASP A 8 2.65 -8.51 9.32
C ASP A 8 3.65 -9.66 9.59
N THR A 9 3.32 -10.88 9.15
CA THR A 9 3.99 -12.13 9.59
C THR A 9 5.50 -12.18 9.31
N THR A 10 5.94 -12.13 8.05
CA THR A 10 7.37 -12.26 7.69
C THR A 10 7.92 -11.07 6.92
N THR A 11 7.40 -9.86 7.19
CA THR A 11 7.86 -8.64 6.52
C THR A 11 9.24 -8.16 7.02
N PRO A 12 10.03 -7.45 6.20
CA PRO A 12 11.25 -6.79 6.67
C PRO A 12 10.97 -5.80 7.81
N SER A 13 11.95 -5.59 8.69
CA SER A 13 11.83 -4.57 9.73
C SER A 13 11.68 -3.18 9.13
N LEU A 14 11.00 -2.28 9.84
CA LEU A 14 10.84 -0.90 9.38
C LEU A 14 12.20 -0.23 9.13
N SER A 15 13.18 -0.42 10.01
CA SER A 15 14.53 0.13 9.86
C SER A 15 15.22 -0.35 8.58
N SER A 16 15.10 -1.64 8.25
CA SER A 16 15.66 -2.21 7.02
C SER A 16 14.97 -1.64 5.78
N SER A 17 13.64 -1.57 5.79
CA SER A 17 12.85 -0.99 4.69
C SER A 17 13.21 0.48 4.45
N LEU A 18 13.36 1.29 5.51
CA LEU A 18 13.74 2.70 5.39
C LEU A 18 15.17 2.86 4.84
N LYS A 19 16.11 2.00 5.26
CA LYS A 19 17.48 2.00 4.72
C LYS A 19 17.48 1.69 3.23
N VAL A 20 16.75 0.66 2.80
CA VAL A 20 16.63 0.29 1.38
C VAL A 20 15.93 1.39 0.58
N PHE A 21 14.85 1.97 1.11
CA PHE A 21 14.11 3.06 0.47
C PHE A 21 15.02 4.25 0.19
N LYS A 22 15.75 4.73 1.22
CA LYS A 22 16.67 5.86 1.08
C LYS A 22 17.81 5.56 0.10
N LYS A 23 18.35 4.34 0.12
CA LYS A 23 19.38 3.91 -0.84
C LYS A 23 18.85 3.94 -2.27
N LEU A 24 17.67 3.37 -2.51
CA LEU A 24 17.05 3.36 -3.84
C LEU A 24 16.77 4.78 -4.31
N SER A 25 16.14 5.60 -3.48
CA SER A 25 15.86 7.01 -3.78
C SER A 25 17.13 7.79 -4.11
N GLY A 26 18.23 7.57 -3.39
CA GLY A 26 19.52 8.20 -3.70
C GLY A 26 20.12 7.77 -5.04
N LEU A 27 19.81 6.56 -5.52
CA LEU A 27 20.30 6.03 -6.79
C LEU A 27 19.49 6.53 -7.99
N ILE A 28 18.16 6.58 -7.86
CA ILE A 28 17.28 6.85 -9.01
C ILE A 28 16.56 8.20 -8.93
N GLY A 29 16.62 8.90 -7.81
CA GLY A 29 15.92 10.17 -7.57
C GLY A 29 14.68 9.99 -6.71
N SER A 30 14.41 11.00 -5.87
CA SER A 30 13.29 11.01 -4.92
C SER A 30 11.91 10.99 -5.58
N GLU A 31 11.79 11.58 -6.76
CA GLU A 31 10.58 11.59 -7.58
C GLU A 31 10.28 10.24 -8.23
N LYS A 32 11.23 9.29 -8.21
CA LYS A 32 11.07 7.95 -8.82
C LYS A 32 10.72 6.87 -7.80
N VAL A 33 10.67 7.20 -6.51
CA VAL A 33 10.35 6.25 -5.43
C VAL A 33 9.16 6.78 -4.65
N ILE A 34 8.01 6.13 -4.83
CA ILE A 34 6.76 6.49 -4.14
C ILE A 34 6.64 5.64 -2.86
N TRP A 35 6.32 6.29 -1.74
CA TRP A 35 6.04 5.59 -0.50
C TRP A 35 4.57 5.19 -0.45
N ARG A 36 4.29 3.90 -0.27
CA ARG A 36 2.93 3.40 -0.01
C ARG A 36 2.77 3.09 1.48
N TYR A 37 1.95 3.87 2.16
CA TYR A 37 1.45 3.55 3.48
C TYR A 37 0.08 2.85 3.34
N ASP A 38 0.14 1.66 2.75
CA ASP A 38 -1.02 0.85 2.36
C ASP A 38 -0.85 -0.64 2.74
N PRO A 39 -1.91 -1.30 3.27
CA PRO A 39 -3.14 -0.71 3.79
C PRO A 39 -2.98 -0.26 5.24
N VAL A 40 -3.71 0.79 5.62
CA VAL A 40 -3.90 1.17 7.01
C VAL A 40 -4.88 0.20 7.66
N ILE A 41 -4.47 -0.41 8.77
CA ILE A 41 -5.24 -1.45 9.48
C ILE A 41 -5.49 -0.96 10.89
N ILE A 42 -6.64 -0.34 11.11
CA ILE A 42 -7.02 0.09 12.46
C ILE A 42 -7.42 -1.13 13.28
N SER A 43 -6.80 -1.33 14.44
CA SER A 43 -7.15 -2.37 15.39
C SER A 43 -6.93 -1.92 16.83
N ASN A 44 -7.28 -2.76 17.81
CA ASN A 44 -6.89 -2.53 19.20
C ASN A 44 -5.37 -2.57 19.45
N SER A 45 -4.57 -3.05 18.48
CA SER A 45 -3.10 -3.10 18.55
C SER A 45 -2.39 -2.11 17.64
N THR A 46 -3.14 -1.48 16.73
CA THR A 46 -2.67 -0.55 15.70
C THR A 46 -3.75 0.51 15.52
N ASP A 47 -4.01 1.28 16.57
CA ASP A 47 -5.09 2.26 16.55
C ASP A 47 -4.69 3.53 15.78
N ILE A 48 -5.58 4.53 15.79
CA ILE A 48 -5.34 5.79 15.07
C ILE A 48 -4.07 6.50 15.57
N ASP A 49 -3.84 6.52 16.88
CA ASP A 49 -2.69 7.22 17.46
C ASP A 49 -1.38 6.49 17.11
N PHE A 50 -1.39 5.15 17.12
CA PHE A 50 -0.29 4.35 16.56
C PHE A 50 0.01 4.73 15.11
N HIS A 51 -1.01 4.85 14.27
CA HIS A 51 -0.81 5.15 12.85
C HIS A 51 -0.36 6.59 12.61
N ILE A 52 -0.83 7.56 13.39
CA ILE A 52 -0.37 8.95 13.33
C ILE A 52 1.12 9.02 13.65
N GLU A 53 1.54 8.44 14.78
CA GLU A 53 2.94 8.48 15.22
C GLU A 53 3.84 7.72 14.23
N THR A 54 3.39 6.55 13.78
CA THR A 54 4.13 5.75 12.80
C THR A 54 4.29 6.48 11.47
N TYR A 55 3.21 7.08 10.95
CA TYR A 55 3.25 7.83 9.70
C TYR A 55 4.16 9.05 9.83
N LYS A 56 4.04 9.81 10.93
CA LYS A 56 4.91 10.95 11.23
C LYS A 56 6.38 10.58 11.20
N ARG A 57 6.77 9.57 11.99
CA ARG A 57 8.16 9.10 12.06
C ARG A 57 8.70 8.69 10.69
N ILE A 58 7.90 7.98 9.89
CA ILE A 58 8.32 7.57 8.54
C ILE A 58 8.42 8.76 7.60
N ALA A 59 7.42 9.66 7.59
CA ALA A 59 7.41 10.85 6.75
C ALA A 59 8.63 11.76 7.04
N GLU A 60 8.95 11.95 8.32
CA GLU A 60 10.15 12.70 8.74
C GLU A 60 11.44 12.01 8.28
N THR A 61 11.52 10.68 8.42
CA THR A 61 12.69 9.91 7.98
C THR A 61 12.88 9.91 6.46
N LEU A 62 11.77 9.93 5.71
CA LEU A 62 11.75 9.92 4.25
C LEU A 62 11.67 11.32 3.65
N ARG A 63 11.73 12.39 4.46
CA ARG A 63 11.77 13.77 3.97
C ARG A 63 12.89 13.92 2.95
N ASN A 64 12.53 14.42 1.76
CA ASN A 64 13.39 14.56 0.57
C ASN A 64 13.78 13.26 -0.16
N TYR A 65 13.37 12.07 0.30
CA TYR A 65 13.59 10.79 -0.39
C TYR A 65 12.37 10.31 -1.19
N THR A 66 11.23 10.97 -1.02
CA THR A 66 10.03 10.79 -1.86
C THR A 66 9.33 12.13 -2.02
N LYS A 67 8.52 12.26 -3.08
CA LYS A 67 7.59 13.38 -3.27
C LYS A 67 6.13 12.99 -3.02
N ARG A 68 5.82 11.69 -2.92
CA ARG A 68 4.46 11.17 -2.85
C ARG A 68 4.33 10.04 -1.83
N SER A 69 3.28 10.15 -1.02
CA SER A 69 2.76 9.11 -0.16
C SER A 69 1.40 8.65 -0.69
N VAL A 70 1.22 7.34 -0.85
CA VAL A 70 -0.07 6.74 -1.21
C VAL A 70 -0.62 6.03 0.01
N ILE A 71 -1.86 6.31 0.38
CA ILE A 71 -2.56 5.65 1.47
C ILE A 71 -3.76 4.86 0.98
N SER A 72 -4.14 3.88 1.78
CA SER A 72 -5.34 3.05 1.58
C SER A 72 -5.87 2.57 2.91
N LEU A 73 -7.14 2.25 2.99
CA LEU A 73 -7.72 1.52 4.11
C LEU A 73 -7.81 0.03 3.79
N LEU A 74 -7.91 -0.79 4.83
CA LEU A 74 -8.15 -2.21 4.65
C LEU A 74 -9.53 -2.48 4.01
N ASP A 75 -9.50 -3.12 2.84
CA ASP A 75 -10.67 -3.72 2.21
C ASP A 75 -10.99 -5.12 2.79
N PHE A 76 -12.25 -5.38 3.09
CA PHE A 76 -12.72 -6.66 3.62
C PHE A 76 -13.15 -7.60 2.49
N TYR A 77 -12.18 -8.25 1.84
CA TYR A 77 -12.47 -9.25 0.82
C TYR A 77 -12.97 -10.58 1.44
N PRO A 78 -13.90 -11.32 0.79
CA PRO A 78 -14.39 -12.61 1.29
C PRO A 78 -13.29 -13.64 1.58
N LYS A 79 -12.21 -13.61 0.80
CA LYS A 79 -11.05 -14.50 0.99
C LYS A 79 -10.28 -14.23 2.29
N LEU A 80 -10.45 -13.05 2.90
CA LEU A 80 -9.80 -12.68 4.16
C LEU A 80 -10.57 -13.16 5.39
N THR A 81 -11.86 -13.52 5.27
CA THR A 81 -12.73 -13.81 6.41
C THR A 81 -12.14 -14.81 7.40
N LYS A 82 -11.55 -15.92 6.91
CA LYS A 82 -10.91 -16.93 7.78
C LYS A 82 -9.71 -16.37 8.55
N ARG A 83 -8.87 -15.56 7.89
CA ARG A 83 -7.67 -14.95 8.50
C ARG A 83 -8.02 -13.86 9.50
N LEU A 84 -8.99 -13.01 9.17
CA LEU A 84 -9.49 -11.98 10.07
C LEU A 84 -10.18 -12.59 11.30
N LYS A 85 -10.89 -13.72 11.13
CA LYS A 85 -11.40 -14.48 12.26
C LYS A 85 -10.27 -15.00 13.15
N LEU A 86 -9.24 -15.62 12.57
CA LEU A 86 -8.08 -16.11 13.33
C LEU A 86 -7.39 -14.97 14.10
N LEU A 87 -7.21 -13.79 13.49
CA LEU A 87 -6.70 -12.60 14.17
C LEU A 87 -7.56 -12.23 15.38
N LYS A 88 -8.88 -12.21 15.21
CA LYS A 88 -9.84 -11.92 16.28
C LYS A 88 -9.74 -12.93 17.41
N ASP A 89 -9.65 -14.22 17.09
CA ASP A 89 -9.51 -15.31 18.06
C ASP A 89 -8.18 -15.20 18.83
N ASN A 90 -7.14 -14.60 18.22
CA ASN A 90 -5.86 -14.27 18.85
C ASN A 90 -5.82 -12.85 19.46
N GLY A 91 -6.98 -12.22 19.67
CA GLY A 91 -7.09 -10.94 20.40
C GLY A 91 -6.91 -9.66 19.57
N VAL A 92 -6.75 -9.75 18.25
CA VAL A 92 -6.67 -8.60 17.34
C VAL A 92 -8.02 -8.32 16.71
N LYS A 93 -8.68 -7.26 17.17
CA LYS A 93 -9.97 -6.77 16.67
C LYS A 93 -9.72 -5.63 15.69
N ILE A 94 -9.91 -5.90 14.41
CA ILE A 94 -9.81 -4.91 13.33
C ILE A 94 -11.12 -4.13 13.23
N VAL A 95 -10.99 -2.82 13.00
CA VAL A 95 -12.10 -1.89 12.78
C VAL A 95 -12.25 -1.62 11.29
N ASP A 96 -13.48 -1.74 10.77
CA ASP A 96 -13.81 -1.40 9.39
C ASP A 96 -14.04 0.11 9.26
N CYS A 97 -12.98 0.84 8.92
CA CYS A 97 -13.02 2.29 8.75
C CYS A 97 -13.81 2.73 7.51
N ASN A 98 -14.03 1.84 6.52
CA ASN A 98 -14.84 2.17 5.34
C ASN A 98 -16.32 2.37 5.71
N LYS A 99 -16.76 1.78 6.83
CA LYS A 99 -18.14 1.90 7.34
C LYS A 99 -18.28 2.88 8.50
N THR A 100 -17.17 3.40 9.01
CA THR A 100 -17.13 4.14 10.27
C THR A 100 -16.46 5.48 10.05
N SER A 101 -17.17 6.41 9.37
CA SER A 101 -16.73 7.81 9.31
C SER A 101 -17.21 8.53 10.56
N ASP A 102 -16.33 8.67 11.54
CA ASP A 102 -16.55 9.49 12.74
C ASP A 102 -15.54 10.65 12.85
N LYS A 103 -15.69 11.49 13.87
CA LYS A 103 -14.78 12.62 14.12
C LYS A 103 -13.33 12.18 14.35
N ARG A 104 -13.11 10.95 14.84
CA ARG A 104 -11.75 10.42 15.07
C ARG A 104 -11.10 10.08 13.73
N PHE A 105 -11.86 9.46 12.82
CA PHE A 105 -11.43 9.20 11.44
C PHE A 105 -11.15 10.51 10.68
N ASP A 106 -12.02 11.52 10.81
CA ASP A 106 -11.79 12.84 10.19
C ASP A 106 -10.48 13.46 10.68
N LYS A 107 -10.28 13.50 12.01
CA LYS A 107 -9.05 14.00 12.62
C LYS A 107 -7.83 13.22 12.12
N PHE A 108 -7.94 11.91 12.00
CA PHE A 108 -6.87 11.05 11.50
C PHE A 108 -6.45 11.45 10.08
N MET A 109 -7.39 11.56 9.14
CA MET A 109 -7.09 11.91 7.75
C MET A 109 -6.52 13.32 7.59
N TYR A 110 -7.09 14.31 8.28
CA TYR A 110 -6.51 15.66 8.32
C TYR A 110 -5.08 15.66 8.88
N THR A 111 -4.82 14.86 9.92
CA THR A 111 -3.49 14.76 10.53
C THR A 111 -2.48 14.14 9.56
N LEU A 112 -2.84 13.07 8.85
CA LEU A 112 -1.96 12.45 7.85
C LEU A 112 -1.62 13.42 6.71
N ALA A 113 -2.61 14.17 6.22
CA ALA A 113 -2.41 15.17 5.18
C ALA A 113 -1.46 16.29 5.62
N GLY A 114 -1.68 16.85 6.82
CA GLY A 114 -0.79 17.87 7.38
C GLY A 114 0.64 17.39 7.59
N ILE A 115 0.83 16.14 8.08
CA ILE A 115 2.16 15.55 8.23
C ILE A 115 2.86 15.38 6.88
N ALA A 116 2.14 14.92 5.84
CA ALA A 116 2.71 14.76 4.50
C ALA A 116 3.19 16.11 3.95
N GLU A 117 2.34 17.14 4.05
CA GLU A 117 2.65 18.51 3.60
C GLU A 117 3.88 19.09 4.32
N GLN A 118 3.93 18.99 5.66
CA GLN A 118 5.08 19.42 6.47
C GLN A 118 6.40 18.73 6.09
N ASN A 119 6.31 17.53 5.50
CA ASN A 119 7.45 16.75 5.03
C ASN A 119 7.70 16.85 3.51
N LYS A 120 7.08 17.82 2.84
CA LYS A 120 7.21 18.09 1.39
C LYS A 120 6.78 16.92 0.52
N MET A 121 5.71 16.22 0.94
CA MET A 121 5.10 15.12 0.22
C MET A 121 3.65 15.46 -0.10
N GLU A 122 3.20 15.13 -1.30
CA GLU A 122 1.77 15.00 -1.55
C GLU A 122 1.27 13.68 -0.95
N VAL A 123 0.03 13.66 -0.48
CA VAL A 123 -0.66 12.43 -0.08
C VAL A 123 -1.85 12.18 -1.01
N VAL A 124 -1.95 10.96 -1.50
CA VAL A 124 -3.04 10.51 -2.40
C VAL A 124 -3.63 9.20 -1.92
N SER A 125 -4.88 8.93 -2.27
CA SER A 125 -5.58 7.69 -1.93
C SER A 125 -5.61 6.69 -3.09
N CYS A 126 -5.52 5.38 -2.82
CA CYS A 126 -5.60 4.36 -3.87
C CYS A 126 -7.00 3.74 -3.99
N ALA A 127 -7.84 4.35 -4.84
CA ALA A 127 -9.17 3.83 -5.18
C ALA A 127 -10.10 3.66 -3.96
N GLU A 128 -9.96 4.53 -2.97
CA GLU A 128 -10.77 4.55 -1.74
C GLU A 128 -12.20 5.05 -2.02
N ASP A 129 -13.16 4.46 -1.32
CA ASP A 129 -14.57 4.86 -1.26
C ASP A 129 -15.01 4.73 0.22
N PRO A 130 -15.28 5.82 0.95
CA PRO A 130 -15.60 7.17 0.46
C PRO A 130 -14.41 8.02 -0.03
N ASP A 131 -14.71 9.04 -0.85
CA ASP A 131 -13.73 10.02 -1.33
C ASP A 131 -13.08 10.79 -0.15
N LEU A 132 -11.76 10.92 -0.19
CA LEU A 132 -10.94 11.57 0.85
C LEU A 132 -10.59 13.03 0.50
N LYS A 133 -11.10 13.59 -0.59
CA LYS A 133 -10.83 14.98 -1.03
C LYS A 133 -11.06 16.03 0.04
N ARG A 134 -12.05 15.86 0.92
CA ARG A 134 -12.32 16.81 2.02
C ARG A 134 -11.15 16.99 3.00
N TYR A 135 -10.21 16.04 3.00
CA TYR A 135 -9.00 16.09 3.82
C TYR A 135 -7.76 16.56 3.04
N ASN A 136 -7.96 17.11 1.84
CA ASN A 136 -6.89 17.43 0.88
C ASN A 136 -6.10 16.19 0.40
N ILE A 137 -6.76 15.02 0.37
CA ILE A 137 -6.19 13.77 -0.13
C ILE A 137 -6.86 13.44 -1.47
N GLN A 138 -6.15 13.66 -2.56
CA GLN A 138 -6.70 13.43 -3.90
C GLN A 138 -6.69 11.94 -4.26
N PRO A 139 -7.64 11.46 -5.09
CA PRO A 139 -7.55 10.14 -5.70
C PRO A 139 -6.27 10.03 -6.53
N GLY A 140 -5.42 9.07 -6.17
CA GLY A 140 -4.17 8.79 -6.85
C GLY A 140 -4.30 7.71 -7.92
N LYS A 141 -3.26 7.61 -8.75
CA LYS A 141 -3.04 6.51 -9.68
C LYS A 141 -1.73 5.82 -9.32
N CYS A 142 -1.73 4.50 -9.18
CA CYS A 142 -0.48 3.74 -9.04
C CYS A 142 0.28 3.71 -10.38
N ILE A 143 -0.45 3.58 -11.48
CA ILE A 143 0.06 3.77 -12.85
C ILE A 143 -0.48 5.12 -13.33
N ASP A 144 0.29 6.17 -13.05
CA ASP A 144 -0.09 7.57 -13.26
C ASP A 144 0.59 8.12 -14.51
N ASN A 145 -0.19 8.28 -15.59
CA ASN A 145 0.28 8.84 -16.85
C ASN A 145 0.93 10.22 -16.69
N ASN A 146 0.32 11.12 -15.90
CA ASN A 146 0.84 12.47 -15.71
C ASN A 146 2.14 12.45 -14.88
N TYR A 147 2.21 11.57 -13.88
CA TYR A 147 3.43 11.42 -13.08
C TYR A 147 4.57 10.79 -13.89
N ILE A 148 4.28 9.77 -14.71
CA ILE A 148 5.25 9.13 -15.60
C ILE A 148 5.81 10.16 -16.59
N GLU A 149 4.96 10.96 -17.23
CA GLU A 149 5.39 12.02 -18.14
C GLU A 149 6.26 13.05 -17.40
N LYS A 150 5.81 13.52 -16.23
CA LYS A 150 6.56 14.51 -15.42
C LYS A 150 7.93 14.00 -14.99
N VAL A 151 8.06 12.73 -14.62
CA VAL A 151 9.27 12.17 -14.02
C VAL A 151 10.26 11.62 -15.06
N PHE A 152 9.73 11.03 -16.13
CA PHE A 152 10.54 10.32 -17.13
C PHE A 152 10.52 11.00 -18.50
N GLY A 153 9.64 11.99 -18.74
CA GLY A 153 9.44 12.57 -20.07
C GLY A 153 8.79 11.60 -21.06
N ILE A 154 8.15 10.53 -20.56
CA ILE A 154 7.54 9.48 -21.38
C ILE A 154 6.03 9.70 -21.42
N ASN A 155 5.50 9.94 -22.61
CA ASN A 155 4.06 9.94 -22.81
C ASN A 155 3.55 8.51 -22.94
N VAL A 156 2.54 8.15 -22.14
CA VAL A 156 1.90 6.83 -22.14
C VAL A 156 0.41 6.98 -22.42
N THR A 157 -0.31 5.87 -22.54
CA THR A 157 -1.77 5.92 -22.72
C THR A 157 -2.46 6.66 -21.57
N HIS A 158 -3.46 7.46 -21.91
CA HIS A 158 -4.34 8.15 -20.94
C HIS A 158 -5.61 7.34 -20.65
N LYS A 159 -5.77 6.18 -21.29
CA LYS A 159 -6.95 5.32 -21.15
C LYS A 159 -6.94 4.64 -19.77
N LYS A 160 -8.01 4.84 -18.99
CA LYS A 160 -8.25 4.08 -17.76
C LYS A 160 -8.24 2.59 -18.08
N ASP A 161 -7.56 1.81 -17.24
CA ASP A 161 -7.61 0.36 -17.31
C ASP A 161 -9.03 -0.14 -16.95
N PRO A 162 -9.74 -0.82 -17.88
CA PRO A 162 -11.09 -1.32 -17.63
C PRO A 162 -11.11 -2.47 -16.61
N SER A 163 -10.00 -3.17 -16.39
CA SER A 163 -9.89 -4.27 -15.42
C SER A 163 -9.80 -3.79 -13.97
N GLN A 164 -9.44 -2.52 -13.76
CA GLN A 164 -9.28 -1.93 -12.43
C GLN A 164 -10.62 -1.49 -11.82
N ARG A 165 -10.67 -1.45 -10.48
CA ARG A 165 -11.81 -0.99 -9.67
C ARG A 165 -12.43 0.31 -10.23
N LYS A 166 -13.74 0.50 -10.04
CA LYS A 166 -14.48 1.67 -10.56
C LYS A 166 -13.87 3.01 -10.11
N SER A 167 -13.45 3.09 -8.85
CA SER A 167 -12.80 4.25 -8.24
C SER A 167 -11.31 4.39 -8.60
N CYS A 168 -10.69 3.39 -9.24
CA CYS A 168 -9.28 3.43 -9.61
C CYS A 168 -9.06 4.28 -10.87
N GLY A 169 -8.08 5.17 -10.84
CA GLY A 169 -7.73 6.03 -11.98
C GLY A 169 -6.57 5.51 -12.85
N CYS A 170 -5.96 4.37 -12.51
CA CYS A 170 -4.77 3.86 -13.21
C CYS A 170 -5.02 3.69 -14.71
N VAL A 171 -3.99 4.03 -15.49
CA VAL A 171 -4.00 3.77 -16.93
C VAL A 171 -3.62 2.32 -17.23
N VAL A 172 -3.93 1.85 -18.44
CA VAL A 172 -3.63 0.48 -18.87
C VAL A 172 -2.13 0.18 -18.70
N SER A 173 -1.83 -0.97 -18.10
CA SER A 173 -0.49 -1.49 -17.93
C SER A 173 -0.49 -3.02 -17.96
N ARG A 174 0.69 -3.61 -18.02
CA ARG A 174 0.89 -5.05 -17.87
C ARG A 174 1.67 -5.29 -16.58
N ASP A 175 1.08 -6.03 -15.65
CA ASP A 175 1.76 -6.42 -14.43
C ASP A 175 2.87 -7.44 -14.72
N ILE A 176 4.00 -7.24 -14.05
CA ILE A 176 5.09 -8.23 -13.97
C ILE A 176 4.94 -9.15 -12.75
N GLY A 177 4.01 -8.80 -11.85
CA GLY A 177 3.72 -9.56 -10.63
C GLY A 177 2.64 -10.61 -10.85
N VAL A 178 2.66 -11.67 -10.02
CA VAL A 178 1.70 -12.77 -10.09
C VAL A 178 1.16 -13.05 -8.69
N TYR A 179 -0.16 -13.21 -8.58
CA TYR A 179 -0.80 -13.60 -7.32
C TYR A 179 -0.32 -14.97 -6.84
N ASN A 180 -0.47 -15.21 -5.53
CA ASN A 180 0.00 -16.44 -4.89
C ASN A 180 1.49 -16.72 -5.13
N THR A 181 2.37 -15.72 -5.18
CA THR A 181 3.83 -15.92 -5.21
C THR A 181 4.53 -15.32 -3.99
N CYS A 182 3.87 -14.38 -3.30
CA CYS A 182 4.43 -13.72 -2.12
C CYS A 182 4.38 -14.61 -0.87
N LEU A 183 5.52 -14.76 -0.21
CA LEU A 183 5.72 -15.57 1.01
C LEU A 183 5.58 -14.78 2.32
N SER A 184 5.27 -13.48 2.26
CA SER A 184 5.29 -12.58 3.44
C SER A 184 4.22 -12.88 4.50
N GLY A 185 3.23 -13.71 4.20
CA GLY A 185 2.30 -14.22 5.21
C GLY A 185 1.26 -13.21 5.74
N CYS A 186 1.21 -11.98 5.24
CA CYS A 186 0.35 -10.92 5.81
C CYS A 186 -1.13 -11.35 5.89
N GLN A 187 -1.74 -11.15 7.06
CA GLN A 187 -3.10 -11.67 7.32
C GLN A 187 -4.19 -10.94 6.52
N TYR A 188 -3.91 -9.72 6.05
CA TYR A 188 -4.77 -8.91 5.18
C TYR A 188 -4.48 -9.11 3.68
N CYS A 189 -3.59 -10.03 3.30
CA CYS A 189 -3.16 -10.16 1.90
C CYS A 189 -4.30 -10.64 0.98
N TYR A 190 -4.75 -9.78 0.07
CA TYR A 190 -5.75 -10.11 -0.94
C TYR A 190 -5.17 -10.88 -2.16
N ALA A 191 -3.85 -10.77 -2.38
CA ALA A 191 -3.12 -11.32 -3.52
C ALA A 191 -2.68 -12.78 -3.32
N THR A 192 -2.51 -13.23 -2.07
CA THR A 192 -2.18 -14.62 -1.74
C THR A 192 -3.38 -15.28 -1.10
N SER A 193 -4.05 -16.16 -1.84
CA SER A 193 -5.20 -16.95 -1.37
C SER A 193 -4.78 -18.15 -0.52
N SER A 194 -3.62 -18.75 -0.82
CA SER A 194 -3.05 -19.89 -0.09
C SER A 194 -1.53 -19.74 0.00
N PHE A 195 -0.99 -19.83 1.22
CA PHE A 195 0.46 -19.78 1.44
C PHE A 195 1.17 -21.05 0.97
N GLU A 196 0.48 -22.19 0.96
CA GLU A 196 1.02 -23.42 0.37
C GLU A 196 1.15 -23.30 -1.15
N LYS A 197 0.15 -22.70 -1.82
CA LYS A 197 0.28 -22.36 -3.25
C LYS A 197 1.43 -21.39 -3.49
N ALA A 198 1.59 -20.39 -2.61
CA ALA A 198 2.70 -19.45 -2.72
C ALA A 198 4.07 -20.10 -2.57
N LYS A 199 4.24 -21.03 -1.64
CA LYS A 199 5.48 -21.81 -1.51
C LYS A 199 5.74 -22.67 -2.74
N ALA A 200 4.70 -23.29 -3.30
CA ALA A 200 4.84 -24.12 -4.51
C ALA A 200 5.27 -23.29 -5.72
N LEU A 201 4.56 -22.19 -6.00
CA LEU A 201 4.88 -21.28 -7.11
C LEU A 201 6.22 -20.57 -6.93
N HIS A 202 6.61 -20.26 -5.68
CA HIS A 202 7.92 -19.65 -5.46
C HIS A 202 9.07 -20.53 -5.94
N LYS A 203 8.92 -21.87 -5.85
CA LYS A 203 9.93 -22.83 -6.35
C LYS A 203 10.06 -22.83 -7.87
N SER A 204 9.07 -22.34 -8.60
CA SER A 204 9.08 -22.24 -10.06
C SER A 204 9.46 -20.83 -10.55
N HIS A 205 10.04 -19.99 -9.69
CA HIS A 205 10.53 -18.67 -10.12
C HIS A 205 11.66 -18.82 -11.14
N THR A 206 11.50 -18.19 -12.28
CA THR A 206 12.48 -18.16 -13.38
C THR A 206 13.06 -16.74 -13.48
N PRO A 207 14.33 -16.51 -13.06
CA PRO A 207 14.92 -15.17 -13.03
C PRO A 207 14.90 -14.44 -14.39
N ASP A 208 14.96 -15.20 -15.48
CA ASP A 208 15.01 -14.65 -16.85
C ASP A 208 13.63 -14.53 -17.50
N SER A 209 12.54 -14.93 -16.82
CA SER A 209 11.19 -14.78 -17.36
C SER A 209 10.70 -13.34 -17.26
N ALA A 210 9.82 -12.96 -18.19
CA ALA A 210 9.14 -11.65 -18.17
C ALA A 210 8.13 -11.50 -17.02
N SER A 211 7.89 -12.57 -16.27
CA SER A 211 6.98 -12.65 -15.12
C SER A 211 7.64 -13.47 -14.01
N MET A 212 7.26 -13.25 -12.74
CA MET A 212 7.84 -13.99 -11.61
C MET A 212 7.68 -15.53 -11.72
N VAL A 213 6.63 -15.98 -12.40
CA VAL A 213 6.41 -17.36 -12.82
C VAL A 213 5.83 -17.34 -14.22
N ASP A 214 6.11 -18.38 -15.00
CA ASP A 214 5.50 -18.55 -16.31
C ASP A 214 4.00 -18.82 -16.12
N TYR A 215 3.17 -18.12 -16.89
CA TYR A 215 1.74 -18.41 -16.95
C TYR A 215 1.59 -19.75 -17.69
N GLY A 216 1.30 -20.81 -16.95
CA GLY A 216 0.68 -21.99 -17.56
C GLY A 216 -0.74 -21.60 -17.95
N ASP A 217 -1.10 -21.84 -19.21
CA ASP A 217 -2.47 -21.69 -19.71
C ASP A 217 -3.49 -22.46 -18.85
#